data_AF-A0AA40EWV0-F1
#
_entry.id   AF-A0AA40EWV0-F1
#
_cell.length_a   1.000
_cell.length_b   1.000
_cell.length_c   1.000
_cell.angle_alpha   90.00
_cell.angle_beta   90.00
_cell.angle_gamma   90.00
#
_symmetry.space_group_name_H-M   'P 1'
#
loop_
_entity.id
_entity.type
_entity.pdbx_description
1 polymer ?
#
loop_
_entity_poly.entity_id
_entity_poly.type
_entity_poly.pdbx_seq_one_letter_code
_entity_poly.pdbx_strand_id
1 'polypeptide(L)'
;MSILAAATAKPGAVVGLPLGSDVISNLGPLLSLALRFQQMLSTATLVLFIRTFFAARLVATALFLTSRLAALQALIVSRTLTMTTASLTTRLCHTIWDSKRSRRLRKKLEFELFTLILGPGGNALLLLLFWPGWLLLGAIFFGLRAGVS
;
A
#
# COMPACT_ATOMS: atom_id res chain seq x y z
N MET A 1 -44.93 -34.52 48.19
CA MET A 1 -44.94 -35.98 48.05
C MET A 1 -46.04 -36.35 47.06
N SER A 2 -45.67 -36.87 45.89
CA SER A 2 -46.61 -37.33 44.87
C SER A 2 -46.03 -38.57 44.18
N ILE A 3 -46.92 -39.53 44.00
CA ILE A 3 -46.72 -40.89 43.54
C ILE A 3 -46.78 -40.85 42.01
N LEU A 4 -45.77 -41.39 41.32
CA LEU A 4 -45.89 -41.77 39.91
C LEU A 4 -45.48 -43.24 39.77
N ALA A 5 -46.52 -44.09 39.84
CA ALA A 5 -46.51 -45.44 39.33
C ALA A 5 -47.14 -45.42 37.93
N ALA A 6 -46.38 -45.84 36.92
CA ALA A 6 -46.78 -46.34 35.59
C ALA A 6 -45.55 -46.21 34.68
N ALA A 7 -45.11 -47.16 33.86
CA ALA A 7 -45.79 -48.29 33.28
C ALA A 7 -44.80 -49.43 33.02
N THR A 8 -45.28 -50.64 33.22
CA THR A 8 -44.69 -51.90 32.73
C THR A 8 -44.68 -51.91 31.19
N ALA A 9 -43.49 -51.88 30.60
CA ALA A 9 -43.28 -52.28 29.21
C ALA A 9 -42.07 -53.23 29.13
N LYS A 10 -42.34 -54.49 28.82
CA LYS A 10 -41.35 -55.53 28.52
C LYS A 10 -40.46 -55.09 27.34
N PRO A 11 -39.12 -55.10 27.44
CA PRO A 11 -38.29 -55.18 26.25
C PRO A 11 -38.26 -56.65 25.80
N GLY A 12 -38.81 -56.89 24.62
CA GLY A 12 -38.81 -58.20 23.97
C GLY A 12 -37.41 -58.67 23.60
N ALA A 13 -37.20 -59.98 23.78
CA ALA A 13 -36.32 -60.85 23.00
C ALA A 13 -34.93 -60.29 22.65
N VAL A 14 -34.02 -60.38 23.62
CA VAL A 14 -32.58 -60.46 23.36
C VAL A 14 -32.32 -61.81 22.67
N VAL A 15 -32.34 -61.82 21.34
CA VAL A 15 -31.72 -62.89 20.55
C VAL A 15 -30.21 -62.71 20.68
N GLY A 16 -29.56 -63.75 21.17
CA GLY A 16 -28.20 -63.72 21.68
C GLY A 16 -27.13 -63.37 20.64
N LEU A 17 -26.18 -62.55 21.10
CA LEU A 17 -24.77 -62.57 20.66
C LEU A 17 -23.92 -62.26 21.91
N PRO A 18 -23.33 -63.28 22.58
CA PRO A 18 -22.45 -63.09 23.73
C PRO A 18 -21.06 -62.57 23.34
N LEU A 19 -20.96 -61.76 22.27
CA LEU A 19 -19.73 -61.09 21.83
C LEU A 19 -19.70 -59.60 22.19
N GLY A 20 -20.85 -59.00 22.50
CA GLY A 20 -20.95 -57.57 22.75
C GLY A 20 -20.44 -57.14 24.13
N SER A 21 -20.73 -57.89 25.20
CA SER A 21 -20.45 -57.42 26.57
C SER A 21 -18.96 -57.36 26.91
N ASP A 22 -18.17 -58.32 26.44
CA ASP A 22 -16.72 -58.40 26.75
C ASP A 22 -15.92 -57.42 25.89
N VAL A 23 -16.38 -57.15 24.67
CA VAL A 23 -15.76 -56.16 23.79
C VAL A 23 -16.13 -54.74 24.25
N ILE A 24 -17.37 -54.51 24.70
CA ILE A 24 -17.82 -53.22 25.25
C ILE A 24 -17.17 -52.95 26.62
N SER A 25 -17.00 -53.96 27.47
CA SER A 25 -16.32 -53.80 28.78
C SER A 25 -14.83 -53.48 28.63
N ASN A 26 -14.16 -54.06 27.62
CA ASN A 26 -12.76 -53.75 27.30
C ASN A 26 -12.58 -52.44 26.51
N LEU A 27 -13.57 -52.03 25.71
CA LEU A 27 -13.53 -50.78 24.94
C LEU A 27 -13.74 -49.53 25.80
N GLY A 28 -14.56 -49.60 26.85
CA GLY A 28 -14.81 -48.49 27.77
C GLY A 28 -13.52 -47.83 28.32
N PRO A 29 -12.58 -48.60 28.93
CA PRO A 29 -11.33 -48.04 29.43
C PRO A 29 -10.42 -47.51 28.31
N LEU A 30 -10.35 -48.19 27.15
CA LEU A 30 -9.58 -47.72 25.99
C LEU A 30 -10.11 -46.38 25.43
N LEU A 31 -11.43 -46.25 25.31
CA LEU A 31 -12.09 -45.00 24.90
C LEU A 31 -11.86 -43.88 25.91
N SER A 32 -11.93 -44.18 27.21
CA SER A 32 -11.67 -43.19 28.26
C SER A 32 -10.23 -42.67 28.22
N LEU A 33 -9.27 -43.54 27.88
CA LEU A 33 -7.86 -43.20 27.75
C LEU A 33 -7.64 -42.37 26.47
N ALA A 34 -8.23 -42.77 25.34
CA ALA A 34 -8.18 -42.01 24.10
C ALA A 34 -8.79 -40.60 24.25
N LEU A 35 -9.93 -40.48 24.94
CA LEU A 35 -10.56 -39.19 25.22
C LEU A 35 -9.70 -38.30 26.14
N ARG A 36 -9.03 -38.88 27.15
CA ARG A 36 -8.09 -38.14 28.00
C ARG A 36 -6.87 -37.65 27.22
N PHE A 37 -6.30 -38.49 26.35
CA PHE A 37 -5.22 -38.07 25.47
C PHE A 37 -5.67 -36.97 24.51
N GLN A 38 -6.86 -37.10 23.91
CA GLN A 38 -7.43 -36.09 23.03
C GLN A 38 -7.68 -34.76 23.76
N GLN A 39 -8.16 -34.80 25.02
CA GLN A 39 -8.31 -33.60 25.84
C GLN A 39 -6.97 -32.94 26.17
N MET A 40 -5.94 -33.73 26.54
CA MET A 40 -4.59 -33.21 26.80
C MET A 40 -3.95 -32.61 25.55
N LEU A 41 -4.14 -33.25 24.39
CA LEU A 41 -3.65 -32.75 23.11
C LEU A 41 -4.40 -31.47 22.70
N SER A 42 -5.71 -31.43 22.92
CA SER A 42 -6.55 -30.26 22.64
C SER A 42 -6.19 -29.06 23.51
N THR A 43 -5.92 -29.26 24.80
CA THR A 43 -5.51 -28.16 25.69
C THR A 43 -4.10 -27.67 25.34
N ALA A 44 -3.16 -28.58 25.09
CA ALA A 44 -1.80 -28.21 24.69
C ALA A 44 -1.77 -27.43 23.36
N THR A 45 -2.53 -27.87 22.36
CA THR A 45 -2.64 -27.19 21.06
C THR A 45 -3.31 -25.82 21.19
N LEU A 46 -4.38 -25.69 22.00
CA LEU A 46 -5.01 -24.40 22.27
C LEU A 46 -4.05 -23.42 22.94
N VAL A 47 -3.27 -23.86 23.93
CA VAL A 47 -2.28 -23.01 24.61
C VAL A 47 -1.19 -22.56 23.63
N LEU A 48 -0.67 -23.46 22.79
CA LEU A 48 0.31 -23.12 21.76
C LEU A 48 -0.27 -22.15 20.72
N PHE A 49 -1.52 -22.36 20.31
CA PHE A 49 -2.20 -21.50 19.35
C PHE A 49 -2.41 -20.09 19.91
N ILE A 50 -2.89 -19.97 21.14
CA ILE A 50 -3.06 -18.68 21.82
C ILE A 50 -1.70 -17.97 21.94
N ARG A 51 -0.65 -18.69 22.38
CA ARG A 51 0.67 -18.11 22.57
C ARG A 51 1.30 -17.63 21.26
N THR A 52 1.23 -18.44 20.20
CA THR A 52 1.74 -18.08 18.87
C THR A 52 0.94 -16.96 18.24
N PHE A 53 -0.38 -16.93 18.42
CA PHE A 53 -1.23 -15.84 17.96
C PHE A 53 -0.91 -14.52 18.66
N PHE A 54 -0.74 -14.52 19.99
CA PHE A 54 -0.32 -13.32 20.72
C PHE A 54 1.07 -12.84 20.30
N ALA A 55 2.02 -13.76 20.13
CA ALA A 55 3.36 -13.42 19.65
C ALA A 55 3.33 -12.83 18.25
N ALA A 56 2.61 -13.46 17.32
CA ALA A 56 2.44 -12.96 15.95
C ALA A 56 1.79 -11.58 15.92
N ARG A 57 0.79 -11.35 16.78
CA ARG A 57 0.11 -10.06 16.90
C ARG A 57 1.04 -8.97 17.45
N LEU A 58 1.85 -9.27 18.46
CA LEU A 58 2.87 -8.35 19.00
C LEU A 58 3.93 -8.01 17.95
N VAL A 59 4.39 -9.00 17.20
CA VAL A 59 5.35 -8.80 16.12
C VAL A 59 4.75 -7.95 15.02
N ALA A 60 3.50 -8.20 14.62
CA ALA A 60 2.79 -7.42 13.60
C ALA A 60 2.59 -5.95 14.02
N THR A 61 2.21 -5.69 15.28
CA THR A 61 2.07 -4.30 15.78
C THR A 61 3.43 -3.60 15.88
N ALA A 62 4.47 -4.31 16.33
CA ALA A 62 5.82 -3.78 16.37
C ALA A 62 6.33 -3.41 14.96
N LEU A 63 6.16 -4.31 13.98
CA LEU A 63 6.48 -4.06 12.57
C LEU A 63 5.69 -2.88 12.00
N PHE A 64 4.41 -2.76 12.34
CA PHE A 64 3.60 -1.63 11.88
C PHE A 64 4.12 -0.31 12.46
N LEU A 65 4.48 -0.28 13.75
CA LEU A 65 5.05 0.91 14.39
C LEU A 65 6.42 1.27 13.80
N THR A 66 7.32 0.31 13.63
CA THR A 66 8.65 0.56 13.04
C THR A 66 8.52 1.05 11.60
N SER A 67 7.61 0.48 10.81
CA SER A 67 7.37 0.93 9.43
C SER A 67 6.86 2.37 9.38
N ARG A 68 5.95 2.76 10.28
CA ARG A 68 5.45 4.13 10.41
C ARG A 68 6.53 5.11 10.83
N LEU A 69 7.36 4.74 11.82
CA LEU A 69 8.48 5.57 12.27
C LEU A 69 9.51 5.76 11.15
N ALA A 70 9.86 4.69 10.43
CA ALA A 70 10.76 4.75 9.29
C ALA A 70 10.20 5.64 8.16
N ALA A 71 8.91 5.54 7.85
CA ALA A 71 8.25 6.39 6.86
C ALA A 71 8.26 7.88 7.27
N LEU A 72 7.98 8.19 8.55
CA LEU A 72 8.06 9.56 9.07
C LEU A 72 9.48 10.12 9.01
N GLN A 73 10.48 9.31 9.40
CA GLN A 73 11.88 9.71 9.29
C GLN A 73 12.28 9.97 7.83
N ALA A 74 11.88 9.11 6.90
CA ALA A 74 12.12 9.31 5.48
C ALA A 74 11.48 10.61 4.95
N LEU A 75 10.26 10.92 5.39
CA LEU A 75 9.59 12.17 5.04
C LEU A 75 10.31 13.40 5.60
N ILE A 76 10.74 13.36 6.86
CA ILE A 76 11.49 14.45 7.48
C ILE A 76 12.82 14.67 6.75
N VAL A 77 13.56 13.60 6.48
CA VAL A 77 14.84 13.65 5.75
C VAL A 77 14.66 14.15 4.33
N SER A 78 13.64 13.68 3.61
CA SER A 78 13.32 14.18 2.26
C SER A 78 13.00 15.68 2.27
N ARG A 79 12.24 16.13 3.27
CA ARG A 79 11.89 17.56 3.43
C ARG A 79 13.10 18.42 3.73
N THR A 80 14.02 17.98 4.59
CA THR A 80 15.24 18.73 4.88
C THR A 80 16.19 18.73 3.69
N LEU A 81 16.32 17.62 2.97
CA LEU A 81 17.11 17.54 1.73
C LEU A 81 16.56 18.46 0.64
N THR A 82 15.25 18.49 0.42
CA THR A 82 14.63 19.37 -0.59
C THR A 82 14.79 20.85 -0.22
N MET A 83 14.62 21.22 1.05
CA MET A 83 14.84 22.62 1.47
C MET A 83 16.30 23.05 1.37
N THR A 84 17.23 22.18 1.80
CA THR A 84 18.67 22.48 1.72
C THR A 84 19.12 22.58 0.27
N THR A 85 18.76 21.62 -0.58
CA THR A 85 19.07 21.67 -2.03
C THR A 85 18.42 22.88 -2.71
N ALA A 86 17.18 23.25 -2.39
CA ALA A 86 16.56 24.48 -2.90
C ALA A 86 17.31 25.74 -2.46
N SER A 87 17.73 25.82 -1.19
CA SER A 87 18.51 26.96 -0.70
C SER A 87 19.91 27.04 -1.31
N LEU A 88 20.56 25.89 -1.55
CA LEU A 88 21.88 25.82 -2.19
C LEU A 88 21.79 26.16 -3.67
N THR A 89 20.80 25.61 -4.38
CA THR A 89 20.58 25.91 -5.80
C THR A 89 20.20 27.36 -6.03
N THR A 90 19.38 27.97 -5.17
CA THR A 90 19.08 29.41 -5.27
C THR A 90 20.32 30.27 -5.02
N ARG A 91 21.15 29.92 -4.02
CA ARG A 91 22.43 30.60 -3.79
C ARG A 91 23.40 30.45 -4.97
N LEU A 92 23.54 29.24 -5.51
CA LEU A 92 24.38 28.97 -6.68
C LEU A 92 23.85 29.68 -7.93
N CYS A 93 22.53 29.69 -8.13
CA CYS A 93 21.90 30.42 -9.21
C CYS A 93 22.18 31.92 -9.05
N HIS A 94 22.05 32.47 -7.84
CA HIS A 94 22.34 33.87 -7.59
C HIS A 94 23.82 34.21 -7.82
N THR A 95 24.77 33.36 -7.42
CA THR A 95 26.20 33.61 -7.67
C THR A 95 26.56 33.49 -9.16
N ILE A 96 25.98 32.53 -9.88
CA ILE A 96 26.11 32.43 -11.33
C ILE A 96 25.47 33.65 -12.01
N TRP A 97 24.30 34.06 -11.53
CA TRP A 97 23.53 35.21 -12.01
C TRP A 97 24.25 36.53 -11.74
N ASP A 98 25.03 36.66 -10.67
CA ASP A 98 25.81 37.88 -10.37
C ASP A 98 27.22 37.86 -11.00
N SER A 99 27.60 36.76 -11.65
CA SER A 99 28.90 36.64 -12.29
C SER A 99 29.09 37.65 -13.44
N LYS A 100 30.32 38.13 -13.63
CA LYS A 100 30.67 39.02 -14.76
C LYS A 100 30.33 38.40 -16.12
N ARG A 101 30.34 37.06 -16.25
CA ARG A 101 29.98 36.35 -17.48
C ARG A 101 28.48 36.44 -17.75
N SER A 102 27.63 36.19 -16.76
CA SER A 102 26.17 36.31 -16.94
C SER A 102 25.77 37.75 -17.27
N ARG A 103 26.41 38.75 -16.65
CA ARG A 103 26.13 40.17 -16.90
C ARG A 103 26.51 40.58 -18.33
N ARG A 104 27.61 40.04 -18.86
CA ARG A 104 27.99 40.20 -20.28
C ARG A 104 27.02 39.50 -21.22
N LEU A 105 26.61 38.28 -20.89
CA LEU A 105 25.60 37.54 -21.66
C LEU A 105 24.26 38.27 -21.69
N ARG A 106 23.80 38.86 -20.57
CA ARG A 106 22.58 39.68 -20.55
C ARG A 106 22.67 40.89 -21.45
N LYS A 107 23.74 41.68 -21.35
CA LYS A 107 23.93 42.85 -22.23
C LYS A 107 24.01 42.44 -23.70
N LYS A 108 24.63 41.29 -24.00
CA LYS A 108 24.71 40.75 -25.34
C LYS A 108 23.34 40.29 -25.85
N LEU A 109 22.58 39.57 -25.02
CA LEU A 109 21.21 39.15 -25.32
C LEU A 109 20.26 40.32 -25.48
N GLU A 110 20.36 41.34 -24.63
CA GLU A 110 19.59 42.59 -24.76
C GLU A 110 19.94 43.27 -26.08
N PHE A 111 21.22 43.42 -26.40
CA PHE A 111 21.65 43.99 -27.68
C PHE A 111 21.17 43.16 -28.88
N GLU A 112 21.30 41.83 -28.82
CA GLU A 112 20.81 40.92 -29.85
C GLU A 112 19.28 41.00 -29.97
N LEU A 113 18.53 41.10 -28.86
CA LEU A 113 17.08 41.29 -28.87
C LEU A 113 16.68 42.63 -29.47
N PHE A 114 17.33 43.73 -29.06
CA PHE A 114 17.05 45.05 -29.61
C PHE A 114 17.39 45.12 -31.09
N THR A 115 18.54 44.59 -31.50
CA THR A 115 18.92 44.53 -32.93
C THR A 115 18.05 43.56 -33.71
N LEU A 116 17.55 42.49 -33.10
CA LEU A 116 16.61 41.57 -33.72
C LEU A 116 15.24 42.22 -33.90
N ILE A 117 14.74 43.00 -32.93
CA ILE A 117 13.41 43.63 -32.96
C ILE A 117 13.40 44.94 -33.76
N LEU A 118 14.41 45.80 -33.62
CA LEU A 118 14.54 47.07 -34.36
C LEU A 118 15.23 46.89 -35.73
N GLY A 119 15.99 45.83 -35.91
CA GLY A 119 16.66 45.55 -37.18
C GLY A 119 15.69 45.08 -38.25
N PRO A 120 16.19 44.90 -39.48
CA PRO A 120 15.37 44.47 -40.63
C PRO A 120 14.69 43.10 -40.41
N GLY A 121 15.23 42.26 -39.51
CA GLY A 121 14.65 40.96 -39.14
C GLY A 121 13.48 41.03 -38.15
N GLY A 122 13.29 42.15 -37.44
CA GLY A 122 12.26 42.27 -36.40
C GLY A 122 10.88 42.38 -36.98
N ASN A 123 10.77 43.09 -38.11
CA ASN A 123 9.56 43.11 -38.89
C ASN A 123 9.23 41.71 -39.43
N ALA A 124 10.24 40.94 -39.86
CA ALA A 124 10.05 39.55 -40.30
C ALA A 124 9.63 38.61 -39.15
N LEU A 125 10.14 38.81 -37.93
CA LEU A 125 9.74 38.06 -36.74
C LEU A 125 8.33 38.41 -36.28
N LEU A 126 7.96 39.68 -36.30
CA LEU A 126 6.58 40.12 -36.05
C LEU A 126 5.64 39.59 -37.13
N LEU A 127 6.03 39.63 -38.41
CA LEU A 127 5.27 39.05 -39.51
C LEU A 127 5.11 37.54 -39.34
N LEU A 128 6.17 36.84 -38.91
CA LEU A 128 6.13 35.40 -38.65
C LEU A 128 5.24 35.10 -37.45
N LEU A 129 5.35 35.84 -36.35
CA LEU A 129 4.56 35.60 -35.12
C LEU A 129 3.09 35.94 -35.31
N PHE A 130 2.79 37.06 -35.95
CA PHE A 130 1.43 37.47 -36.35
C PHE A 130 1.01 36.89 -37.70
N TRP A 131 1.77 35.91 -38.22
CA TRP A 131 1.42 35.28 -39.49
C TRP A 131 0.08 34.55 -39.32
N PRO A 132 -0.96 34.89 -40.10
CA PRO A 132 -2.29 34.30 -39.93
C PRO A 132 -2.32 32.78 -40.14
N GLY A 133 -1.29 32.23 -40.79
CA GLY A 133 -1.10 30.79 -40.94
C GLY A 133 -1.00 30.01 -39.61
N TRP A 134 -0.58 30.60 -38.48
CA TRP A 134 -0.63 29.88 -37.20
C TRP A 134 -2.06 29.58 -36.75
N LEU A 135 -2.99 30.49 -37.02
CA LEU A 135 -4.42 30.26 -36.77
C LEU A 135 -4.96 29.15 -37.67
N LEU A 136 -4.51 29.11 -38.93
CA LEU A 136 -4.87 28.06 -39.87
C LEU A 136 -4.31 26.69 -39.45
N LEU A 137 -3.03 26.61 -39.07
CA LEU A 137 -2.40 25.39 -38.54
C LEU A 137 -3.07 24.94 -37.23
N GLY A 138 -3.38 25.88 -36.33
CA GLY A 138 -4.11 25.59 -35.09
C GLY A 138 -5.51 25.05 -35.36
N ALA A 139 -6.24 25.64 -36.30
CA ALA A 139 -7.57 25.18 -36.70
C ALA A 139 -7.53 23.80 -37.35
N ILE A 140 -6.54 23.52 -38.22
CA ILE A 140 -6.34 22.20 -38.82
C ILE A 140 -5.98 21.16 -37.75
N PHE A 141 -5.05 21.48 -36.84
CA PHE A 141 -4.65 20.57 -35.77
C PHE A 141 -5.80 20.26 -34.82
N PHE A 142 -6.58 21.29 -34.43
CA PHE A 142 -7.75 21.13 -33.57
C PHE A 142 -8.89 20.40 -34.28
N GLY A 143 -9.12 20.69 -35.57
CA GLY A 143 -10.10 20.00 -36.40
C GLY A 143 -9.77 18.53 -36.64
N LEU A 144 -8.50 18.21 -36.94
CA LEU A 144 -8.01 16.83 -37.04
C LEU A 144 -8.17 16.08 -35.72
N ARG A 145 -7.96 16.74 -34.58
CA ARG A 145 -8.19 16.14 -33.26
C ARG A 145 -9.68 15.90 -32.98
N ALA A 146 -10.55 16.82 -33.39
CA ALA A 146 -11.99 16.71 -33.18
C ALA A 146 -12.68 15.70 -34.12
N GLY A 147 -12.16 15.47 -35.32
CA GLY A 147 -12.71 14.50 -36.29
C GLY A 147 -12.26 13.06 -36.11
N VAL A 148 -11.36 12.78 -35.14
CA VAL A 148 -10.86 11.44 -34.80
C VAL A 148 -11.50 10.90 -33.50
N SER A 149 -12.44 11.66 -32.91
CA SER A 149 -13.25 11.26 -31.74
C SER A 149 -14.66 10.86 -32.17
#